data_AF-A0A4Y3ZNL5-F1
#
_entry.id   AF-A0A4Y3ZNL5-F1
#
_cell.length_a   1.000
_cell.length_b   1.000
_cell.length_c   1.000
_cell.angle_alpha   90.00
_cell.angle_beta   90.00
_cell.angle_gamma   90.00
#
_symmetry.space_group_name_H-M   'P 1'
#
loop_
_entity.id
_entity.type
_entity.pdbx_description
1 polymer ?
#
loop_
_entity_poly.entity_id
_entity_poly.type
_entity_poly.pdbx_seq_one_letter_code
_entity_poly.pdbx_strand_id
1 'polypeptide(L)'
;MRERIPYSLGRDADEQTLRDTLKQQPNNVDAAISLARVLLARKSPDQALEVLDNVLLAAPGDLRTLNAKGVVLDQKGRHQEAQGLYRKALEREPSNAMLHNNLKLSLALESKTETEDAGSQPRMDDALARSEQ
;
A
#
# COMPACT_ATOMS: atom_id res chain seq x y z
N MET A 1 -30.88 -17.43 22.45
CA MET A 1 -31.43 -16.17 21.89
C MET A 1 -30.24 -15.27 21.57
N ARG A 2 -30.21 -14.69 20.37
CA ARG A 2 -29.04 -13.99 19.81
C ARG A 2 -28.84 -12.64 20.50
N GLU A 3 -27.74 -12.46 21.20
CA GLU A 3 -27.24 -11.13 21.57
C GLU A 3 -26.02 -10.81 20.71
N ARG A 4 -26.30 -10.44 19.45
CA ARG A 4 -25.28 -9.90 18.56
C ARG A 4 -25.40 -8.38 18.64
N ILE A 5 -24.77 -7.82 19.67
CA ILE A 5 -24.74 -6.38 19.91
C ILE A 5 -23.99 -5.73 18.73
N PRO A 6 -24.62 -4.80 17.99
CA PRO A 6 -23.99 -4.06 16.92
C PRO A 6 -23.36 -2.76 17.45
N TYR A 7 -22.23 -2.36 16.85
CA TYR A 7 -21.64 -1.01 16.85
C TYR A 7 -20.99 -0.49 18.14
N SER A 8 -19.65 -0.49 18.12
CA SER A 8 -18.84 0.70 18.38
C SER A 8 -17.52 0.57 17.59
N LEU A 9 -17.54 1.09 16.36
CA LEU A 9 -16.33 1.41 15.60
C LEU A 9 -15.56 2.47 16.40
N GLY A 10 -14.49 2.05 17.06
CA GLY A 10 -13.64 2.95 17.84
C GLY A 10 -12.19 2.55 17.73
N ARG A 11 -11.63 2.65 16.52
CA ARG A 11 -10.18 2.73 16.21
C ARG A 11 -9.27 1.56 16.60
N ASP A 12 -9.72 0.60 17.40
CA ASP A 12 -8.89 -0.49 17.93
C ASP A 12 -9.62 -1.84 17.82
N ALA A 13 -10.04 -2.23 16.61
CA ALA A 13 -10.43 -3.62 16.42
C ALA A 13 -9.16 -4.49 16.49
N ASP A 14 -9.11 -5.41 17.45
CA ASP A 14 -7.96 -6.30 17.60
C ASP A 14 -7.69 -7.05 16.29
N GLU A 15 -6.40 -7.23 15.97
CA GLU A 15 -5.94 -7.99 14.80
C GLU A 15 -6.66 -9.34 14.69
N GLN A 16 -6.87 -10.00 15.83
CA GLN A 16 -7.53 -11.31 15.91
C GLN A 16 -9.01 -11.23 15.51
N THR A 17 -9.75 -10.24 16.03
CA THR A 17 -11.16 -10.01 15.69
C THR A 17 -11.35 -9.75 14.20
N LEU A 18 -10.43 -8.97 13.60
CA LEU A 18 -10.45 -8.69 12.17
C LEU A 18 -10.14 -9.94 11.34
N ARG A 19 -9.16 -10.75 11.76
CA ARG A 19 -8.87 -12.04 11.12
C ARG A 19 -10.05 -12.99 11.17
N ASP A 20 -10.72 -13.12 12.31
CA ASP A 20 -11.86 -14.01 12.45
C ASP A 20 -13.07 -13.51 11.64
N THR A 21 -13.23 -12.19 11.51
CA THR A 21 -14.21 -11.59 10.59
C THR A 21 -13.92 -11.99 9.14
N LEU A 22 -12.66 -11.90 8.70
CA LEU A 22 -12.27 -12.28 7.33
C LEU A 22 -12.38 -13.78 7.06
N LYS A 23 -12.20 -14.64 8.08
CA LYS A 23 -12.49 -16.07 7.94
C LYS A 23 -13.97 -16.34 7.68
N GLN A 24 -14.86 -15.57 8.30
CA GLN A 24 -16.31 -15.69 8.09
C GLN A 24 -16.78 -14.99 6.81
N GLN A 25 -16.11 -13.89 6.44
CA GLN A 25 -16.45 -13.02 5.32
C GLN A 25 -15.17 -12.65 4.55
N PRO A 26 -14.68 -13.54 3.67
CA PRO A 26 -13.42 -13.33 2.96
C PRO A 26 -13.45 -12.15 1.97
N ASN A 27 -14.64 -11.66 1.63
CA ASN A 27 -14.85 -10.48 0.78
C ASN A 27 -15.10 -9.18 1.58
N ASN A 28 -14.92 -9.19 2.92
CA ASN A 28 -15.14 -8.01 3.74
C ASN A 28 -13.97 -7.02 3.62
N VAL A 29 -14.10 -6.10 2.66
CA VAL A 29 -13.11 -5.06 2.35
C VAL A 29 -12.82 -4.18 3.55
N ASP A 30 -13.83 -3.78 4.33
CA ASP A 30 -13.65 -2.87 5.46
C ASP A 30 -12.81 -3.52 6.58
N ALA A 31 -13.03 -4.80 6.85
CA ALA A 31 -12.21 -5.59 7.78
C ALA A 31 -10.78 -5.77 7.25
N ALA A 32 -10.60 -6.01 5.96
CA ALA A 32 -9.29 -6.17 5.33
C ALA A 32 -8.45 -4.89 5.40
N ILE A 33 -9.04 -3.74 5.07
CA ILE A 33 -8.38 -2.43 5.14
C ILE A 33 -8.02 -2.10 6.59
N SER A 34 -8.92 -2.37 7.53
CA SER A 34 -8.66 -2.15 8.96
C SER A 34 -7.50 -3.03 9.44
N LEU A 35 -7.48 -4.31 9.05
CA LEU A 35 -6.41 -5.24 9.41
C LEU A 35 -5.08 -4.83 8.79
N ALA A 36 -5.06 -4.44 7.52
CA ALA A 36 -3.87 -3.94 6.86
C ALA A 36 -3.29 -2.71 7.58
N ARG A 37 -4.12 -1.77 8.05
CA ARG A 37 -3.67 -0.63 8.85
C ARG A 37 -3.06 -1.05 10.19
N VAL A 38 -3.68 -2.00 10.89
CA VAL A 38 -3.13 -2.54 12.14
C VAL A 38 -1.78 -3.21 11.89
N LEU A 39 -1.66 -4.02 10.84
CA LEU A 39 -0.42 -4.70 10.46
C LEU A 39 0.69 -3.73 10.04
N LEU A 40 0.35 -2.64 9.34
CA LEU A 40 1.29 -1.56 9.03
C LEU A 40 1.79 -0.86 10.30
N ALA A 41 0.90 -0.57 11.26
CA ALA A 41 1.30 -0.01 12.56
C ALA A 41 2.24 -0.95 13.33
N ARG A 42 2.06 -2.27 13.17
CA ARG A 42 2.95 -3.31 13.72
C ARG A 42 4.19 -3.59 12.86
N LYS A 43 4.51 -2.74 11.88
CA LYS A 43 5.66 -2.92 10.97
C LYS A 43 5.67 -4.29 10.27
N SER A 44 4.50 -4.85 10.01
CA SER A 44 4.30 -6.15 9.35
C SER A 44 3.63 -5.98 7.97
N PRO A 45 4.23 -5.23 7.03
CA PRO A 45 3.60 -4.91 5.76
C PRO A 45 3.40 -6.14 4.85
N ASP A 46 4.22 -7.18 4.98
CA ASP A 46 4.07 -8.43 4.20
C ASP A 46 2.75 -9.14 4.52
N GLN A 47 2.40 -9.23 5.81
CA GLN A 47 1.11 -9.79 6.21
C GLN A 47 -0.05 -8.91 5.76
N ALA A 48 0.13 -7.59 5.73
CA ALA A 48 -0.89 -6.67 5.22
C ALA A 48 -1.15 -6.92 3.72
N LEU A 49 -0.11 -7.16 2.92
CA LEU A 49 -0.26 -7.52 1.51
C LEU A 49 -1.03 -8.83 1.34
N GLU A 50 -0.68 -9.87 2.09
CA GLU A 50 -1.36 -11.17 2.02
C GLU A 50 -2.86 -11.06 2.32
N VAL A 51 -3.22 -10.30 3.36
CA VAL A 51 -4.62 -10.04 3.72
C VAL A 51 -5.36 -9.36 2.57
N LEU A 52 -4.77 -8.32 1.98
CA LEU A 52 -5.39 -7.57 0.88
C LEU A 52 -5.48 -8.39 -0.40
N ASP A 53 -4.48 -9.23 -0.68
CA ASP A 53 -4.47 -10.13 -1.83
C ASP A 53 -5.56 -11.19 -1.73
N ASN A 54 -5.75 -11.78 -0.55
CA ASN A 54 -6.85 -12.72 -0.31
C ASN A 54 -8.23 -12.09 -0.55
N VAL A 55 -8.40 -10.83 -0.14
CA VAL A 55 -9.66 -10.10 -0.39
C VAL A 55 -9.81 -9.74 -1.86
N LEU A 56 -8.74 -9.41 -2.57
CA LEU A 56 -8.77 -9.20 -4.02
C LEU A 56 -9.11 -10.47 -4.80
N LEU A 57 -8.78 -11.66 -4.29
CA LEU A 57 -9.25 -12.92 -4.90
C LEU A 57 -10.78 -13.04 -4.81
N ALA A 58 -11.38 -12.60 -3.70
CA ALA A 58 -12.83 -12.64 -3.50
C ALA A 58 -13.57 -11.43 -4.13
N ALA A 59 -12.91 -10.28 -4.23
CA ALA A 59 -13.42 -9.02 -4.74
C ALA A 59 -12.39 -8.30 -5.64
N PRO A 60 -12.09 -8.83 -6.84
CA PRO A 60 -10.98 -8.37 -7.70
C PRO A 60 -11.15 -6.97 -8.28
N GLY A 61 -12.31 -6.34 -8.09
CA GLY A 61 -12.64 -5.02 -8.58
C GLY A 61 -12.77 -3.94 -7.50
N ASP A 62 -12.60 -4.26 -6.22
CA ASP A 62 -12.76 -3.25 -5.17
C ASP A 62 -11.56 -2.28 -5.18
N LEU A 63 -11.85 -1.03 -5.56
CA LEU A 63 -10.86 0.03 -5.70
C LEU A 63 -10.24 0.45 -4.36
N ARG A 64 -10.97 0.27 -3.25
CA ARG A 64 -10.48 0.62 -1.91
C ARG A 64 -9.42 -0.41 -1.46
N THR A 65 -9.60 -1.68 -1.79
CA THR A 65 -8.60 -2.73 -1.55
C THR A 65 -7.35 -2.50 -2.40
N LEU A 66 -7.51 -2.19 -3.70
CA LEU A 66 -6.39 -1.85 -4.58
C LEU A 66 -5.61 -0.64 -4.05
N ASN A 67 -6.34 0.39 -3.60
CA ASN A 67 -5.75 1.57 -2.98
C ASN A 67 -4.98 1.22 -1.69
N ALA A 68 -5.56 0.43 -0.79
CA ALA A 68 -4.91 0.01 0.44
C ALA A 68 -3.65 -0.81 0.15
N LYS A 69 -3.66 -1.67 -0.87
CA LYS A 69 -2.47 -2.44 -1.29
C LYS A 69 -1.38 -1.51 -1.81
N GLY A 70 -1.73 -0.50 -2.59
CA GLY A 70 -0.80 0.53 -3.04
C GLY A 70 -0.12 1.23 -1.85
N VAL A 71 -0.89 1.63 -0.84
CA VAL A 71 -0.34 2.29 0.36
C VAL A 71 0.64 1.38 1.11
N VAL A 72 0.34 0.08 1.22
CA VAL A 72 1.25 -0.89 1.84
C VAL A 72 2.53 -1.04 1.03
N LEU A 73 2.45 -1.05 -0.30
CA LEU A 73 3.62 -1.12 -1.19
C LEU A 73 4.50 0.14 -1.09
N ASP A 74 3.89 1.32 -1.01
CA ASP A 74 4.62 2.58 -0.77
C ASP A 74 5.41 2.53 0.54
N GLN A 75 4.79 2.02 1.62
CA GLN A 75 5.46 1.86 2.91
C GLN A 75 6.60 0.82 2.87
N LYS A 76 6.62 -0.09 1.90
CA LYS A 76 7.73 -1.02 1.65
C LYS A 76 8.81 -0.46 0.74
N GLY A 77 8.68 0.77 0.24
CA GLY A 77 9.57 1.34 -0.76
C GLY A 77 9.32 0.83 -2.19
N ARG A 78 8.27 0.04 -2.41
CA ARG A 78 7.91 -0.53 -3.73
C ARG A 78 7.03 0.46 -4.50
N HIS A 79 7.52 1.68 -4.67
CA HIS A 79 6.75 2.81 -5.20
C HIS A 79 6.22 2.53 -6.61
N GLN A 80 7.05 1.99 -7.51
CA GLN A 80 6.64 1.70 -8.89
C GLN A 80 5.43 0.75 -8.99
N GLU A 81 5.39 -0.26 -8.12
CA GLU A 81 4.27 -1.20 -8.06
C GLU A 81 3.02 -0.56 -7.47
N ALA A 82 3.16 0.27 -6.43
CA ALA A 82 2.06 1.06 -5.88
C ALA A 82 1.44 1.97 -6.95
N GLN A 83 2.28 2.70 -7.69
CA GLN A 83 1.85 3.57 -8.79
C GLN A 83 1.11 2.77 -9.88
N GLY A 84 1.59 1.58 -10.23
CA GLY A 84 0.90 0.69 -11.17
C GLY A 84 -0.52 0.34 -10.71
N LEU A 85 -0.71 0.03 -9.42
CA LEU A 85 -2.03 -0.23 -8.85
C LEU A 85 -2.92 1.01 -8.87
N TYR A 86 -2.41 2.19 -8.49
CA TYR A 86 -3.20 3.41 -8.52
C TYR A 86 -3.64 3.77 -9.94
N ARG A 87 -2.74 3.67 -10.94
CA ARG A 87 -3.09 3.90 -12.35
C ARG A 87 -4.18 2.95 -12.82
N LYS A 88 -4.05 1.65 -12.53
CA LYS A 88 -5.07 0.65 -12.87
C LYS A 88 -6.42 0.91 -12.20
N ALA A 89 -6.41 1.39 -10.97
CA ALA A 89 -7.62 1.79 -10.27
C ALA A 89 -8.24 3.07 -10.87
N LEU A 90 -7.41 4.03 -11.28
CA LEU A 90 -7.83 5.25 -11.98
C LEU A 90 -8.34 5.01 -13.40
N GLU A 91 -7.91 3.95 -14.08
CA GLU A 91 -8.52 3.53 -15.36
C GLU A 91 -10.00 3.18 -15.20
N ARG A 92 -10.41 2.70 -14.01
CA ARG A 92 -11.80 2.39 -13.69
C ARG A 92 -12.57 3.58 -13.15
N GLU A 93 -11.96 4.36 -12.26
CA GLU A 93 -12.53 5.61 -11.76
C GLU A 93 -11.57 6.79 -11.96
N PRO A 94 -11.58 7.42 -13.16
CA PRO A 94 -10.66 8.51 -13.48
C PRO A 94 -10.82 9.76 -12.60
N SER A 95 -12.00 9.94 -12.00
CA SER A 95 -12.33 11.09 -11.16
C SER A 95 -12.11 10.84 -9.67
N ASN A 96 -11.55 9.70 -9.28
CA ASN A 96 -11.35 9.35 -7.86
C ASN A 96 -10.19 10.16 -7.25
N ALA A 97 -10.53 11.19 -6.49
CA ALA A 97 -9.57 12.10 -5.88
C ALA A 97 -8.61 11.40 -4.90
N MET A 98 -9.07 10.36 -4.19
CA MET A 98 -8.23 9.61 -3.25
C MET A 98 -7.09 8.90 -3.98
N LEU A 99 -7.39 8.23 -5.09
CA LEU A 99 -6.40 7.53 -5.91
C LEU A 99 -5.38 8.51 -6.53
N HIS A 100 -5.84 9.66 -7.03
CA HIS A 100 -4.94 10.71 -7.53
C HIS A 100 -3.99 11.23 -6.46
N ASN A 101 -4.49 11.45 -5.24
CA ASN A 101 -3.68 11.92 -4.12
C ASN A 101 -2.62 10.89 -3.73
N ASN A 102 -2.99 9.60 -3.67
CA ASN A 102 -2.05 8.54 -3.33
C ASN A 102 -1.01 8.31 -4.44
N LEU A 103 -1.40 8.41 -5.71
CA LEU A 103 -0.45 8.37 -6.82
C LEU A 103 0.57 9.52 -6.75
N LYS A 104 0.12 10.75 -6.49
CA LYS A 104 1.01 11.91 -6.33
C LYS A 104 1.97 11.73 -5.16
N LEU A 105 1.48 11.23 -4.02
CA LEU A 105 2.31 10.95 -2.85
C LEU A 105 3.37 9.88 -3.18
N SER A 106 2.97 8.80 -3.84
CA SER A 106 3.87 7.72 -4.25
C SER A 106 4.98 8.19 -5.19
N LEU A 107 4.66 9.04 -6.18
CA LEU A 107 5.64 9.67 -7.07
C LEU A 107 6.64 10.55 -6.29
N ALA A 108 6.15 11.32 -5.32
CA ALA A 108 7.02 12.16 -4.48
C ALA A 108 7.95 11.34 -3.58
N LEU A 109 7.48 10.18 -3.08
CA LEU A 109 8.30 9.25 -2.31
C LEU A 109 9.43 8.65 -3.16
N GLU A 110 9.13 8.22 -4.39
CA GLU A 110 10.13 7.71 -5.34
C GLU A 110 11.22 8.75 -5.64
N SER A 111 10.83 9.97 -6.00
CA SER A 111 11.81 11.05 -6.27
C SER A 111 12.68 11.35 -5.05
N LYS A 112 12.13 11.29 -3.84
CA LYS A 112 12.91 11.48 -2.60
C LYS A 112 13.93 10.36 -2.41
N THR A 113 13.55 9.10 -2.60
CA THR A 113 14.47 7.97 -2.49
C THR A 113 15.61 8.04 -3.51
N GLU A 114 15.33 8.54 -4.71
CA GLU A 114 16.35 8.72 -5.75
C GLU A 114 17.35 9.84 -5.40
N THR A 115 16.88 10.95 -4.82
CA THR A 115 17.77 12.01 -4.33
C THR A 115 18.64 11.60 -3.14
N GLU A 116 18.15 10.67 -2.31
CA GLU A 116 18.90 10.13 -1.16
C GLU A 116 19.95 9.09 -1.62
N ASP A 117 19.67 8.30 -2.66
CA ASP A 117 20.61 7.33 -3.25
C ASP A 117 21.69 8.02 -4.12
N ALA A 118 21.34 9.08 -4.85
CA ALA A 118 22.26 9.86 -5.68
C ALA A 118 23.36 10.60 -4.86
N GLY A 119 23.22 10.69 -3.54
CA GLY A 119 24.26 11.19 -2.63
C GLY A 119 25.33 10.14 -2.25
N SER A 120 25.13 8.87 -2.60
CA SER A 120 26.00 7.75 -2.19
C SER A 120 26.82 7.13 -3.32
N GLN A 121 26.72 7.64 -4.55
CA GLN A 121 27.63 7.25 -5.62
C GLN A 121 28.91 8.10 -5.55
N PRO A 122 30.11 7.51 -5.33
CA PRO A 122 31.31 8.18 -5.76
C PRO A 122 31.21 8.29 -7.29
N ARG A 123 31.08 9.52 -7.80
CA ARG A 123 31.39 9.80 -9.20
C ARG A 123 32.85 9.43 -9.42
N MET A 124 33.10 8.17 -9.79
CA MET A 124 34.35 7.73 -10.38
C MET A 124 34.31 8.02 -11.88
N ASP A 125 34.09 9.29 -12.23
CA ASP A 125 34.23 9.80 -13.58
C ASP A 125 35.19 10.99 -13.55
N ASP A 126 36.41 10.75 -13.04
CA ASP A 126 37.55 11.67 -13.16
C ASP A 126 38.85 10.91 -13.45
N ALA A 127 38.75 9.86 -14.27
CA ALA A 127 39.90 9.07 -14.70
C ALA A 127 39.78 8.65 -16.16
N LEU A 128 39.72 9.59 -17.10
CA LEU A 128 40.28 9.45 -18.46
C LEU A 128 40.09 10.74 -19.26
N ALA A 129 40.96 11.75 -19.08
CA ALA A 129 41.32 12.74 -20.12
C ALA A 129 42.36 13.77 -19.60
N ARG A 130 43.54 13.30 -19.19
CA ARG A 130 44.78 14.09 -19.31
C ARG A 130 45.86 13.21 -19.91
N SER A 131 45.57 12.72 -21.11
CA SER A 131 46.58 12.40 -22.10
C SER A 131 46.66 13.65 -22.96
N GLU A 132 47.60 14.54 -22.67
CA GLU A 132 48.15 15.58 -23.59
C GLU A 132 49.00 16.57 -22.77
N GLN A 133 50.27 16.22 -22.53
CA GLN A 133 51.47 16.98 -22.90
C GLN A 133 52.72 16.33 -22.31
#